data_AF-A0A4S3JQL4-F1
#
_entry.id   AF-A0A4S3JQL4-F1
#
_cell.length_a   1.000
_cell.length_b   1.000
_cell.length_c   1.000
_cell.angle_alpha   90.00
_cell.angle_beta   90.00
_cell.angle_gamma   90.00
#
_symmetry.space_group_name_H-M   'P 1'
#
loop_
_entity.id
_entity.type
_entity.pdbx_description
1 polymer ?
#
loop_
_entity_poly.entity_id
_entity_poly.type
_entity_poly.pdbx_seq_one_letter_code
_entity_poly.pdbx_strand_id
1 'polypeptide(L)'
;MEQAVAGIEKALKGSTAINGDSLAMALTGMALQEERFGSKENAGRYVDQAVQILRSRAGSSNVVEVFLHYVRYLMIPPHNSTTSGEGQQWLATFLRGAEELMLEHRTKAYLSAVPQRYAAFQMDGPLFPLLSSGPRPSQIPEDSRIYVVLGVPTHELTRTAALIYITKTLWDFQDSPSKTGRFLDHLCNIVKNHELDKYPACETFLWLLLEEGCDWDIKDSERGWFTGELLKMHKQLRPDLQFHFNEILFSLLMLVPPIRGIDIFEEEQYSSMLKTSEIF
;
A
#
# COMPACT_ATOMS: atom_id res chain seq x y z
N MET A 1 -6.56 7.99 29.19
CA MET A 1 -5.40 7.59 28.37
C MET A 1 -4.33 6.93 29.22
N GLU A 2 -3.90 7.55 30.33
CA GLU A 2 -2.91 6.98 31.26
C GLU A 2 -3.22 5.56 31.75
N GLN A 3 -4.50 5.26 32.05
CA GLN A 3 -4.91 3.90 32.44
C GLN A 3 -4.75 2.85 31.32
N ALA A 4 -4.95 3.23 30.05
CA ALA A 4 -4.78 2.35 28.90
C ALA A 4 -3.29 2.08 28.64
N VAL A 5 -2.46 3.13 28.72
CA VAL A 5 -0.98 3.02 28.62
C VAL A 5 -0.43 2.11 29.73
N ALA A 6 -0.84 2.34 30.98
CA ALA A 6 -0.44 1.50 32.11
C ALA A 6 -0.90 0.03 31.97
N GLY A 7 -2.07 -0.20 31.35
CA GLY A 7 -2.56 -1.55 31.04
C GLY A 7 -1.71 -2.26 29.98
N ILE A 8 -1.35 -1.57 28.90
CA ILE A 8 -0.50 -2.09 27.83
C ILE A 8 0.90 -2.40 28.35
N GLU A 9 1.49 -1.51 29.15
CA GLU A 9 2.82 -1.75 29.74
C GLU A 9 2.84 -2.97 30.67
N LYS A 10 1.80 -3.17 31.47
CA LYS A 10 1.67 -4.36 32.32
C LYS A 10 1.54 -5.63 31.49
N ALA A 11 0.80 -5.58 30.38
CA ALA A 11 0.66 -6.70 29.46
C ALA A 11 1.98 -7.03 28.74
N LEU A 12 2.70 -6.02 28.24
CA LEU A 12 4.02 -6.17 27.62
C LEU A 12 5.06 -6.77 28.61
N LYS A 13 4.95 -6.42 29.90
CA LYS A 13 5.78 -6.99 30.98
C LYS A 13 5.32 -8.37 31.45
N GLY A 14 4.33 -8.98 30.78
CA GLY A 14 3.77 -10.30 31.13
C GLY A 14 3.00 -10.32 32.46
N SER A 15 2.69 -9.14 33.03
CA SER A 15 2.00 -9.01 34.31
C SER A 15 0.48 -9.19 34.20
N THR A 16 -0.05 -9.27 32.97
CA THR A 16 -1.46 -9.52 32.66
C THR A 16 -1.54 -10.49 31.48
N ALA A 17 -2.34 -11.55 31.59
CA ALA A 17 -2.59 -12.46 30.47
C ALA A 17 -3.52 -11.77 29.44
N ILE A 18 -2.94 -11.15 28.42
CA ILE A 18 -3.68 -10.56 27.29
C ILE A 18 -3.39 -11.39 26.04
N ASN A 19 -4.43 -11.68 25.26
CA ASN A 19 -4.28 -12.31 23.95
C ASN A 19 -3.41 -11.41 23.04
N GLY A 20 -2.41 -11.99 22.37
CA GLY A 20 -1.51 -11.26 21.46
C GLY A 20 -2.25 -10.44 20.41
N ASP A 21 -3.35 -10.94 19.87
CA ASP A 21 -4.17 -10.24 18.87
C ASP A 21 -4.84 -8.98 19.45
N SER A 22 -5.35 -9.08 20.68
CA SER A 22 -5.92 -7.93 21.40
C SER A 22 -4.85 -6.91 21.78
N LEU A 23 -3.65 -7.37 22.14
CA LEU A 23 -2.51 -6.50 22.42
C LEU A 23 -2.02 -5.79 21.16
N ALA A 24 -1.87 -6.51 20.04
CA ALA A 24 -1.51 -5.95 18.75
C ALA A 24 -2.54 -4.90 18.30
N MET A 25 -3.83 -5.22 18.39
CA MET A 25 -4.91 -4.26 18.06
C MET A 25 -4.85 -2.99 18.93
N ALA A 26 -4.59 -3.13 20.23
CA ALA A 26 -4.43 -1.99 21.13
C ALA A 26 -3.19 -1.15 20.77
N LEU A 27 -2.05 -1.79 20.50
CA LEU A 27 -0.82 -1.12 20.08
C LEU A 27 -1.01 -0.39 18.74
N THR A 28 -1.67 -1.01 17.76
CA THR A 28 -2.03 -0.37 16.48
C THR A 28 -2.92 0.86 16.69
N GLY A 29 -3.92 0.77 17.58
CA GLY A 29 -4.76 1.91 17.94
C GLY A 29 -3.98 3.05 18.62
N MET A 30 -3.04 2.71 19.51
CA MET A 30 -2.14 3.69 20.13
C MET A 30 -1.22 4.35 19.11
N ALA A 31 -0.69 3.59 18.14
CA ALA A 31 0.10 4.14 17.06
C ALA A 31 -0.69 5.16 16.24
N LEU A 32 -1.93 4.83 15.85
CA LEU A 32 -2.80 5.75 15.12
C LEU A 32 -3.10 7.03 15.92
N GLN A 33 -3.32 6.90 17.24
CA GLN A 33 -3.56 8.04 18.12
C GLN A 33 -2.33 8.95 18.22
N GLU A 34 -1.14 8.39 18.43
CA GLU A 34 0.13 9.14 18.48
C GLU A 34 0.46 9.78 17.14
N GLU A 35 0.19 9.10 16.02
CA GLU A 35 0.39 9.66 14.68
C GLU A 35 -0.49 10.89 14.44
N ARG A 36 -1.71 10.89 14.98
CA ARG A 36 -2.67 11.99 14.82
C ARG A 36 -2.48 13.14 15.80
N PHE A 37 -2.14 12.85 17.05
CA PHE A 37 -2.21 13.83 18.15
C PHE A 37 -0.97 13.88 19.04
N GLY A 38 0.02 13.03 18.79
CA GLY A 38 1.15 12.81 19.69
C GLY A 38 2.49 12.81 18.97
N SER A 39 3.35 11.86 19.34
CA SER A 39 4.72 11.74 18.82
C SER A 39 4.84 10.69 17.74
N LYS A 40 5.37 11.07 16.58
CA LYS A 40 5.72 10.15 15.48
C LYS A 40 6.70 9.04 15.91
N GLU A 41 7.58 9.33 16.86
CA GLU A 41 8.51 8.34 17.41
C GLU A 41 7.78 7.27 18.23
N ASN A 42 6.85 7.70 19.09
CA ASN A 42 6.00 6.79 19.86
C ASN A 42 5.09 5.96 18.95
N ALA A 43 4.51 6.60 17.93
CA ALA A 43 3.70 5.92 16.92
C ALA A 43 4.49 4.79 16.24
N GLY A 44 5.72 5.08 15.80
CA GLY A 44 6.63 4.09 15.21
C GLY A 44 6.92 2.93 16.18
N ARG A 45 7.25 3.24 17.44
CA ARG A 45 7.49 2.23 18.48
C ARG A 45 6.30 1.29 18.68
N TYR A 46 5.08 1.83 18.76
CA TYR A 46 3.87 1.01 18.94
C TYR A 46 3.60 0.12 17.73
N VAL A 47 3.82 0.61 16.51
CA VAL A 47 3.74 -0.22 15.31
C VAL A 47 4.77 -1.33 15.32
N ASP A 48 6.04 -1.03 15.56
CA ASP A 48 7.10 -2.05 15.55
C ASP A 48 6.82 -3.18 16.56
N GLN A 49 6.27 -2.83 17.72
CA GLN A 49 5.82 -3.82 18.71
C GLN A 49 4.63 -4.67 18.19
N ALA A 50 3.63 -4.06 17.57
CA ALA A 50 2.51 -4.79 16.97
C ALA A 50 2.98 -5.72 15.84
N VAL A 51 3.92 -5.27 15.01
CA VAL A 51 4.55 -6.07 13.95
C VAL A 51 5.25 -7.29 14.53
N GLN A 52 6.06 -7.13 15.58
CA GLN A 52 6.74 -8.26 16.23
C GLN A 52 5.77 -9.31 16.77
N ILE A 53 4.64 -8.88 17.33
CA ILE A 53 3.61 -9.78 17.86
C ILE A 53 2.96 -10.57 16.73
N LEU A 54 2.58 -9.92 15.62
CA LEU A 54 1.89 -10.61 14.52
C LEU A 54 2.84 -11.45 13.66
N ARG A 55 4.06 -10.96 13.35
CA ARG A 55 5.06 -11.69 12.56
C ARG A 55 5.55 -12.96 13.22
N SER A 56 5.58 -13.01 14.55
CA SER A 56 6.04 -14.19 15.30
C SER A 56 5.00 -15.32 15.36
N ARG A 57 3.79 -15.12 14.83
CA ARG A 57 2.69 -16.10 14.91
C ARG A 57 2.18 -16.45 13.52
N ALA A 58 2.25 -17.73 13.18
CA ALA A 58 1.51 -18.25 12.03
C ALA A 58 0.00 -18.29 12.38
N GLY A 59 -0.84 -17.62 11.59
CA GLY A 59 -2.30 -17.67 11.74
C GLY A 59 -2.93 -16.60 12.65
N SER A 60 -2.41 -15.37 12.64
CA SER A 60 -3.05 -14.17 13.21
C SER A 60 -4.50 -14.00 12.73
N SER A 61 -5.36 -13.41 13.56
CA SER A 61 -6.68 -12.96 13.12
C SER A 61 -6.53 -11.97 11.94
N ASN A 62 -7.10 -12.32 10.78
CA ASN A 62 -7.01 -11.53 9.54
C ASN A 62 -7.35 -10.05 9.79
N VAL A 63 -8.43 -9.75 10.53
CA VAL A 63 -8.85 -8.36 10.77
C VAL A 63 -7.84 -7.54 11.58
N VAL A 64 -7.08 -8.16 12.48
CA VAL A 64 -6.06 -7.45 13.28
C VAL A 64 -4.87 -7.08 12.40
N GLU A 65 -4.49 -7.99 11.52
CA GLU A 65 -3.41 -7.76 10.56
C GLU A 65 -3.80 -6.74 9.49
N VAL A 66 -5.02 -6.83 8.95
CA VAL A 66 -5.60 -5.80 8.06
C VAL A 66 -5.55 -4.43 8.70
N PHE A 67 -5.99 -4.32 9.96
CA PHE A 67 -5.98 -3.05 10.69
C PHE A 67 -4.54 -2.53 10.89
N LEU A 68 -3.59 -3.39 11.24
CA LEU A 68 -2.18 -3.01 11.37
C LEU A 68 -1.60 -2.52 10.05
N HIS A 69 -1.78 -3.26 8.95
CA HIS A 69 -1.30 -2.87 7.62
C HIS A 69 -1.90 -1.53 7.20
N TYR A 70 -3.20 -1.36 7.37
CA TYR A 70 -3.89 -0.12 7.04
C TYR A 70 -3.29 1.07 7.81
N VAL A 71 -3.16 0.97 9.13
CA VAL A 71 -2.54 2.04 9.93
C VAL A 71 -1.09 2.30 9.51
N ARG A 72 -0.29 1.25 9.35
CA ARG A 72 1.10 1.35 8.92
C ARG A 72 1.24 2.04 7.56
N TYR A 73 0.32 1.81 6.64
CA TYR A 73 0.34 2.45 5.32
C TYR A 73 -0.03 3.93 5.37
N LEU A 74 -0.77 4.37 6.38
CA LEU A 74 -1.14 5.78 6.53
C LEU A 74 -0.12 6.62 7.30
N MET A 75 0.74 5.99 8.11
CA MET A 75 1.75 6.71 8.90
C MET A 75 2.80 7.40 8.02
N ILE A 76 3.13 8.65 8.35
CA ILE A 76 4.12 9.44 7.62
C ILE A 76 5.47 9.33 8.34
N PRO A 77 6.56 8.92 7.65
CA PRO A 77 7.87 8.87 8.26
C PRO A 77 8.31 10.24 8.81
N PRO A 78 9.19 10.27 9.84
CA PRO A 78 9.77 11.52 10.33
C PRO A 78 10.51 12.26 9.20
N HIS A 79 10.44 13.59 9.19
CA HIS A 79 10.96 14.45 8.11
C HIS A 79 12.47 14.31 7.80
N ASN A 80 13.22 13.59 8.64
CA ASN A 80 14.67 13.42 8.52
C ASN A 80 15.08 12.00 8.08
N SER A 81 14.14 11.10 7.78
CA SER A 81 14.50 9.78 7.26
C SER A 81 14.74 9.85 5.76
N THR A 82 16.00 9.96 5.34
CA THR A 82 16.38 9.78 3.94
C THR A 82 16.30 8.30 3.57
N THR A 83 15.85 8.01 2.35
CA THR A 83 15.93 6.64 1.80
C THR A 83 17.39 6.24 1.70
N SER A 84 17.75 5.09 2.26
CA SER A 84 19.07 4.50 2.01
C SER A 84 19.22 4.18 0.51
N GLY A 85 20.45 4.09 0.02
CA GLY A 85 20.70 3.68 -1.38
C GLY A 85 20.06 2.31 -1.71
N GLU A 86 20.00 1.41 -0.73
CA GLU A 86 19.31 0.12 -0.86
C GLU A 86 17.80 0.28 -1.08
N GLY A 87 17.14 1.19 -0.35
CA GLY A 87 15.70 1.43 -0.51
C GLY A 87 15.34 2.03 -1.87
N GLN A 88 16.19 2.92 -2.39
CA GLN A 88 16.02 3.48 -3.73
C GLN A 88 16.19 2.42 -4.82
N GLN A 89 17.25 1.61 -4.70
CA GLN A 89 17.49 0.48 -5.61
C GLN A 89 16.31 -0.51 -5.60
N TRP A 90 15.73 -0.79 -4.45
CA TRP A 90 14.59 -1.70 -4.35
C TRP A 90 13.35 -1.16 -5.10
N LEU A 91 13.06 0.14 -4.96
CA LEU A 91 11.97 0.78 -5.71
C LEU A 91 12.19 0.67 -7.23
N ALA A 92 13.41 0.92 -7.70
CA ALA A 92 13.77 0.79 -9.10
C ALA A 92 13.62 -0.65 -9.60
N THR A 93 14.16 -1.63 -8.86
CA THR A 93 14.04 -3.06 -9.18
C THR A 93 12.57 -3.51 -9.23
N PHE A 94 11.73 -3.01 -8.32
CA PHE A 94 10.30 -3.31 -8.37
C PHE A 94 9.64 -2.78 -9.64
N LEU A 95 9.96 -1.55 -10.07
CA LEU A 95 9.46 -0.99 -11.32
C LEU A 95 9.93 -1.79 -12.55
N ARG A 96 11.20 -2.22 -12.57
CA ARG A 96 11.75 -3.01 -13.68
C ARG A 96 11.04 -4.35 -13.83
N GLY A 97 10.79 -5.06 -12.73
CA GLY A 97 10.02 -6.29 -12.82
C GLY A 97 8.56 -6.08 -13.17
N ALA A 98 7.95 -4.96 -12.75
CA ALA A 98 6.62 -4.58 -13.23
C ALA A 98 6.60 -4.31 -14.75
N GLU A 99 7.68 -3.76 -15.29
CA GLU A 99 7.86 -3.54 -16.73
C GLU A 99 8.01 -4.87 -17.48
N GLU A 100 8.84 -5.79 -16.99
CA GLU A 100 8.97 -7.14 -17.55
C GLU A 100 7.61 -7.85 -17.58
N LEU A 101 6.88 -7.83 -16.46
CA LEU A 101 5.53 -8.40 -16.35
C LEU A 101 4.55 -7.75 -17.34
N MET A 102 4.61 -6.43 -17.52
CA MET A 102 3.81 -5.72 -18.51
C MET A 102 4.14 -6.20 -19.94
N LEU A 103 5.42 -6.36 -20.27
CA LEU A 103 5.88 -6.81 -21.59
C LEU A 103 5.41 -8.24 -21.91
N GLU A 104 5.34 -9.11 -20.91
CA GLU A 104 4.80 -10.46 -21.03
C GLU A 104 3.27 -10.45 -21.19
N HIS A 105 2.59 -9.73 -20.30
CA HIS A 105 1.12 -9.69 -20.24
C HIS A 105 0.47 -8.91 -21.40
N ARG A 106 1.21 -8.03 -22.10
CA ARG A 106 0.69 -7.30 -23.28
C ARG A 106 0.59 -8.14 -24.55
N THR A 107 1.11 -9.36 -24.55
CA THR A 107 1.09 -10.21 -25.75
C THR A 107 -0.35 -10.62 -26.10
N LYS A 108 -0.64 -10.72 -27.40
CA LYS A 108 -1.97 -11.13 -27.89
C LYS A 108 -2.39 -12.50 -27.34
N ALA A 109 -1.45 -13.42 -27.19
CA ALA A 109 -1.69 -14.75 -26.64
C ALA A 109 -2.14 -14.68 -25.18
N TYR A 110 -1.41 -13.91 -24.35
CA TYR A 110 -1.77 -13.74 -22.94
C TYR A 110 -3.12 -13.05 -22.78
N LEU A 111 -3.36 -11.95 -23.51
CA LEU A 111 -4.62 -11.20 -23.44
C LEU A 111 -5.83 -11.99 -23.95
N SER A 112 -5.61 -12.96 -24.85
CA SER A 112 -6.68 -13.88 -25.27
C SER A 112 -7.05 -14.87 -24.16
N ALA A 113 -6.08 -15.26 -23.31
CA ALA A 113 -6.31 -16.14 -22.18
C ALA A 113 -6.86 -15.39 -20.94
N VAL A 114 -6.45 -14.13 -20.76
CA VAL A 114 -6.82 -13.29 -19.60
C VAL A 114 -7.30 -11.91 -20.06
N PRO A 115 -8.50 -11.81 -20.67
CA PRO A 115 -9.03 -10.53 -21.16
C PRO A 115 -9.21 -9.48 -20.04
N GLN A 116 -9.44 -9.93 -18.80
CA GLN A 116 -9.50 -9.08 -17.60
C GLN A 116 -8.25 -8.22 -17.44
N ARG A 117 -7.08 -8.76 -17.80
CA ARG A 117 -5.78 -8.08 -17.66
C ARG A 117 -5.73 -6.78 -18.44
N TYR A 118 -6.35 -6.74 -19.61
CA TYR A 118 -6.49 -5.53 -20.39
C TYR A 118 -7.58 -4.63 -19.79
N ALA A 119 -8.80 -5.16 -19.62
CA ALA A 119 -10.00 -4.38 -19.32
C ALA A 119 -10.00 -3.69 -17.94
N ALA A 120 -9.39 -4.30 -16.91
CA ALA A 120 -9.57 -3.84 -15.53
C ALA A 120 -9.04 -2.41 -15.27
N PHE A 121 -7.95 -2.02 -15.95
CA PHE A 121 -7.22 -0.77 -15.71
C PHE A 121 -7.39 0.28 -16.80
N GLN A 122 -8.10 -0.01 -17.91
CA GLN A 122 -8.34 0.98 -18.96
C GLN A 122 -9.19 2.15 -18.44
N MET A 123 -9.24 3.26 -19.17
CA MET A 123 -10.00 4.45 -18.77
C MET A 123 -11.49 4.20 -18.48
N ASP A 124 -12.08 3.23 -19.18
CA ASP A 124 -13.46 2.75 -19.00
C ASP A 124 -13.57 1.57 -18.03
N GLY A 125 -12.42 1.10 -17.51
CA GLY A 125 -12.30 0.01 -16.57
C GLY A 125 -12.62 0.42 -15.12
N PRO A 126 -13.08 -0.53 -14.28
CA PRO A 126 -13.52 -0.24 -12.93
C PRO A 126 -12.40 0.21 -11.97
N LEU A 127 -11.15 -0.18 -12.21
CA LEU A 127 -10.03 0.19 -11.32
C LEU A 127 -9.42 1.56 -11.67
N PHE A 128 -9.64 2.07 -12.88
CA PHE A 128 -9.07 3.35 -13.31
C PHE A 128 -9.52 4.52 -12.42
N PRO A 129 -10.81 4.64 -12.03
CA PRO A 129 -11.25 5.69 -11.12
C PRO A 129 -10.69 5.62 -9.69
N LEU A 130 -9.98 4.57 -9.32
CA LEU A 130 -9.33 4.48 -8.01
C LEU A 130 -7.83 4.73 -8.16
N LEU A 131 -7.22 4.16 -9.19
CA LEU A 131 -5.76 4.04 -9.27
C LEU A 131 -5.09 5.13 -10.11
N SER A 132 -5.80 5.76 -11.06
CA SER A 132 -5.22 6.82 -11.88
C SER A 132 -4.94 8.08 -11.06
N SER A 133 -3.86 8.77 -11.38
CA SER A 133 -3.57 10.08 -10.79
C SER A 133 -4.53 11.16 -11.33
N GLY A 134 -4.85 12.15 -10.50
CA GLY A 134 -5.66 13.30 -10.88
C GLY A 134 -6.42 13.90 -9.69
N PRO A 135 -6.81 15.19 -9.75
CA PRO A 135 -7.64 15.79 -8.72
C PRO A 135 -9.02 15.13 -8.75
N ARG A 136 -9.31 14.31 -7.74
CA ARG A 136 -10.66 13.78 -7.50
C ARG A 136 -11.27 14.58 -6.36
N PRO A 137 -11.94 15.71 -6.63
CA PRO A 137 -12.64 16.44 -5.57
C PRO A 137 -13.66 15.47 -4.95
N SER A 138 -13.42 15.10 -3.70
CA SER A 138 -14.39 14.30 -2.95
C SER A 138 -15.70 15.10 -2.90
N GLN A 139 -16.80 14.46 -3.28
CA GLN A 139 -18.13 15.04 -3.19
C GLN A 139 -18.60 15.19 -1.74
N ILE A 140 -17.84 14.65 -0.78
CA ILE A 140 -18.13 14.71 0.65
C ILE A 140 -17.58 16.03 1.21
N PRO A 141 -18.45 16.90 1.75
CA PRO A 141 -18.06 18.11 2.46
C PRO A 141 -17.02 17.83 3.55
N GLU A 142 -16.03 18.70 3.69
CA GLU A 142 -14.85 18.48 4.55
C GLU A 142 -15.21 18.34 6.04
N ASP A 143 -16.24 19.05 6.48
CA ASP A 143 -16.85 19.00 7.80
C ASP A 143 -17.57 17.67 8.11
N SER A 144 -17.92 16.90 7.07
CA SER A 144 -18.59 15.60 7.19
C SER A 144 -17.61 14.42 7.20
N ARG A 145 -16.31 14.67 7.07
CA ARG A 145 -15.26 13.63 7.00
C ARG A 145 -14.81 13.16 8.38
N ILE A 146 -15.73 12.56 9.15
CA ILE A 146 -15.54 12.17 10.56
C ILE A 146 -14.42 11.12 10.73
N TYR A 147 -14.11 10.33 9.69
CA TYR A 147 -13.10 9.26 9.72
C TYR A 147 -11.84 9.55 8.90
N VAL A 148 -11.77 10.66 8.17
CA VAL A 148 -10.60 11.04 7.36
C VAL A 148 -9.63 11.82 8.23
N VAL A 149 -8.35 11.44 8.21
CA VAL A 149 -7.30 12.24 8.86
C VAL A 149 -7.17 13.57 8.11
N LEU A 150 -7.68 14.66 8.71
CA LEU A 150 -7.50 16.01 8.17
C LEU A 150 -6.00 16.31 8.01
N GLY A 151 -5.60 16.81 6.83
CA GLY A 151 -4.23 17.24 6.56
C GLY A 151 -3.22 16.15 6.19
N VAL A 152 -3.62 14.87 6.10
CA VAL A 152 -2.77 13.78 5.60
C VAL A 152 -3.23 13.41 4.19
N PRO A 153 -2.32 13.27 3.20
CA PRO A 153 -2.65 12.80 1.86
C PRO A 153 -2.93 11.28 1.86
N THR A 154 -3.84 10.85 2.73
CA THR A 154 -4.26 9.45 2.95
C THR A 154 -4.67 8.81 1.63
N HIS A 155 -5.36 9.56 0.78
CA HIS A 155 -5.72 9.14 -0.56
C HIS A 155 -4.52 8.72 -1.42
N GLU A 156 -3.48 9.53 -1.49
CA GLU A 156 -2.29 9.22 -2.31
C GLU A 156 -1.50 8.04 -1.74
N LEU A 157 -1.40 7.94 -0.42
CA LEU A 157 -0.73 6.82 0.24
C LEU A 157 -1.49 5.51 0.03
N THR A 158 -2.81 5.53 0.17
CA THR A 158 -3.63 4.34 -0.04
C THR A 158 -3.67 3.91 -1.50
N ARG A 159 -3.70 4.87 -2.43
CA ARG A 159 -3.54 4.61 -3.87
C ARG A 159 -2.20 3.97 -4.19
N THR A 160 -1.10 4.53 -3.67
CA THR A 160 0.25 3.98 -3.83
C THR A 160 0.33 2.55 -3.31
N ALA A 161 -0.18 2.32 -2.09
CA ALA A 161 -0.20 1.00 -1.47
C ALA A 161 -0.98 -0.01 -2.32
N ALA A 162 -2.15 0.39 -2.85
CA ALA A 162 -2.95 -0.45 -3.73
C ALA A 162 -2.21 -0.79 -5.04
N LEU A 163 -1.54 0.19 -5.66
CA LEU A 163 -0.73 -0.03 -6.87
C LEU A 163 0.40 -1.05 -6.62
N ILE A 164 1.12 -0.92 -5.51
CA ILE A 164 2.19 -1.84 -5.11
C ILE A 164 1.62 -3.23 -4.87
N TYR A 165 0.55 -3.34 -4.07
CA TYR A 165 -0.07 -4.61 -3.71
C TYR A 165 -0.58 -5.38 -4.94
N ILE A 166 -1.31 -4.69 -5.82
CA ILE A 166 -1.83 -5.28 -7.05
C ILE A 166 -0.69 -5.75 -7.95
N THR A 167 0.33 -4.92 -8.15
CA THR A 167 1.48 -5.28 -8.98
C THR A 167 2.23 -6.49 -8.42
N LYS A 168 2.49 -6.52 -7.10
CA LYS A 168 3.11 -7.66 -6.43
C LYS A 168 2.27 -8.93 -6.60
N THR A 169 0.95 -8.82 -6.44
CA THR A 169 0.03 -9.96 -6.60
C THR A 169 0.05 -10.50 -8.04
N LEU A 170 0.07 -9.61 -9.04
CA LEU A 170 0.16 -10.02 -10.45
C LEU A 170 1.50 -10.68 -10.76
N TRP A 171 2.59 -10.24 -10.14
CA TRP A 171 3.89 -10.89 -10.24
C TRP A 171 3.83 -12.31 -9.64
N ASP A 172 3.23 -12.49 -8.46
CA ASP A 172 3.06 -13.83 -7.85
C ASP A 172 2.29 -14.81 -8.75
N PHE A 173 1.47 -14.28 -9.66
CA PHE A 173 0.67 -15.05 -10.61
C PHE A 173 1.21 -15.00 -12.05
N GLN A 174 2.44 -14.54 -12.29
CA GLN A 174 3.04 -14.45 -13.64
C GLN A 174 2.91 -15.77 -14.41
N ASP A 175 3.15 -16.90 -13.73
CA ASP A 175 3.08 -18.25 -14.31
C ASP A 175 1.67 -18.87 -14.30
N SER A 176 0.65 -18.13 -13.83
CA SER A 176 -0.72 -18.64 -13.65
C SER A 176 -1.79 -17.67 -14.18
N PRO A 177 -2.06 -17.70 -15.50
CA PRO A 177 -3.10 -16.88 -16.13
C PRO A 177 -4.48 -17.00 -15.46
N SER A 178 -4.83 -18.20 -14.99
CA SER A 178 -6.10 -18.45 -14.29
C SER A 178 -6.21 -17.70 -12.97
N LYS A 179 -5.14 -17.66 -12.17
CA LYS A 179 -5.11 -16.89 -10.91
C LYS A 179 -5.17 -15.40 -11.19
N THR A 180 -4.45 -14.92 -12.20
CA THR A 180 -4.52 -13.52 -12.66
C THR A 180 -5.95 -13.12 -13.02
N GLY A 181 -6.65 -13.91 -13.83
CA GLY A 181 -8.05 -13.65 -14.21
C GLY A 181 -8.99 -13.59 -13.00
N ARG A 182 -8.95 -14.61 -12.13
CA ARG A 182 -9.79 -14.69 -10.92
C ARG A 182 -9.52 -13.53 -9.95
N PHE A 183 -8.25 -13.17 -9.77
CA PHE A 183 -7.88 -12.03 -8.93
C PHE A 183 -8.42 -10.71 -9.48
N LEU A 184 -8.28 -10.46 -10.78
CA LEU A 184 -8.78 -9.23 -11.39
C LEU A 184 -10.32 -9.17 -11.39
N ASP A 185 -11.00 -10.28 -11.65
CA ASP A 185 -12.46 -10.38 -11.52
C ASP A 185 -12.90 -10.08 -10.08
N HIS A 186 -12.19 -10.62 -9.09
CA HIS A 186 -12.45 -10.32 -7.68
C HIS A 186 -12.32 -8.82 -7.37
N LEU A 187 -11.25 -8.16 -7.81
CA LEU A 187 -11.09 -6.73 -7.61
C LEU A 187 -12.22 -5.93 -8.27
N CYS A 188 -12.59 -6.28 -9.51
CA CYS A 188 -13.67 -5.62 -10.22
C CYS A 188 -15.02 -5.82 -9.51
N ASN A 189 -15.25 -7.00 -8.94
CA ASN A 189 -16.45 -7.29 -8.14
C ASN A 189 -16.46 -6.48 -6.84
N ILE A 190 -15.34 -6.36 -6.14
CA ILE A 190 -15.23 -5.48 -4.97
C ILE A 190 -15.62 -4.05 -5.34
N VAL A 191 -15.02 -3.50 -6.41
CA VAL A 191 -15.31 -2.13 -6.84
C VAL A 191 -16.80 -1.94 -7.12
N LYS A 192 -17.42 -2.85 -7.87
CA LYS A 192 -18.84 -2.75 -8.23
C LYS A 192 -19.77 -2.94 -7.03
N ASN A 193 -19.50 -3.93 -6.17
CA ASN A 193 -20.35 -4.25 -5.02
C ASN A 193 -20.37 -3.13 -3.98
N HIS A 194 -19.27 -2.37 -3.90
CA HIS A 194 -19.13 -1.22 -3.00
C HIS A 194 -19.31 0.13 -3.72
N GLU A 195 -19.73 0.13 -4.99
CA GLU A 195 -19.95 1.32 -5.83
C GLU A 195 -18.74 2.28 -5.91
N LEU A 196 -17.53 1.74 -5.79
CA LEU A 196 -16.28 2.50 -5.78
C LEU A 196 -15.90 3.04 -7.17
N ASP A 197 -16.53 2.54 -8.23
CA ASP A 197 -16.46 3.08 -9.59
C ASP A 197 -17.25 4.39 -9.73
N LYS A 198 -18.36 4.52 -9.00
CA LYS A 198 -19.20 5.73 -8.97
C LYS A 198 -18.73 6.72 -7.90
N TYR A 199 -18.31 6.21 -6.75
CA TYR A 199 -17.88 6.98 -5.59
C TYR A 199 -16.47 6.56 -5.16
N PRO A 200 -15.43 7.02 -5.87
CA PRO A 200 -14.06 6.58 -5.61
C PRO A 200 -13.59 6.88 -4.18
N ALA A 201 -13.18 5.82 -3.49
CA ALA A 201 -12.57 5.87 -2.16
C ALA A 201 -11.43 4.86 -2.05
N CYS A 202 -10.20 5.31 -2.30
CA CYS A 202 -9.00 4.46 -2.28
C CYS A 202 -8.72 3.85 -0.92
N GLU A 203 -9.09 4.56 0.14
CA GLU A 203 -9.00 4.11 1.53
C GLU A 203 -9.85 2.86 1.76
N THR A 204 -11.09 2.90 1.28
CA THR A 204 -12.02 1.76 1.37
C THR A 204 -11.54 0.62 0.46
N PHE A 205 -11.11 0.94 -0.76
CA PHE A 205 -10.58 -0.05 -1.68
C PHE A 205 -9.36 -0.79 -1.11
N LEU A 206 -8.41 -0.07 -0.53
CA LEU A 206 -7.22 -0.64 0.11
C LEU A 206 -7.59 -1.56 1.28
N TRP A 207 -8.55 -1.14 2.12
CA TRP A 207 -9.01 -1.98 3.23
C TRP A 207 -9.56 -3.32 2.71
N LEU A 208 -10.44 -3.27 1.71
CA LEU A 208 -11.04 -4.46 1.09
C LEU A 208 -9.99 -5.33 0.37
N LEU A 209 -8.95 -4.71 -0.19
CA LEU A 209 -7.82 -5.41 -0.79
C LEU A 209 -7.01 -6.19 0.27
N LEU A 210 -6.77 -5.58 1.43
CA LEU A 210 -6.03 -6.19 2.54
C LEU A 210 -6.81 -7.32 3.22
N GLU A 211 -8.14 -7.26 3.25
CA GLU A 211 -8.97 -8.34 3.80
C GLU A 211 -8.82 -9.66 3.02
N GLU A 212 -8.29 -9.60 1.79
CA GLU A 212 -8.12 -10.73 0.88
C GLU A 212 -9.38 -11.59 0.83
N GLY A 213 -10.52 -10.98 0.50
CA GLY A 213 -11.82 -11.67 0.37
C GLY A 213 -11.92 -12.67 -0.79
N CYS A 214 -10.79 -13.04 -1.41
CA CYS A 214 -10.69 -13.93 -2.55
C CYS A 214 -10.60 -15.42 -2.13
N ASP A 215 -10.49 -16.29 -3.13
CA ASP A 215 -10.33 -17.72 -2.91
C ASP A 215 -9.01 -18.04 -2.19
N TRP A 216 -9.02 -19.08 -1.35
CA TRP A 216 -7.91 -19.42 -0.46
C TRP A 216 -6.58 -19.67 -1.19
N ASP A 217 -6.61 -20.14 -2.45
CA ASP A 217 -5.42 -20.44 -3.26
C ASP A 217 -4.78 -19.18 -3.87
N ILE A 218 -5.47 -18.04 -3.77
CA ILE A 218 -5.02 -16.73 -4.22
C ILE A 218 -4.43 -15.92 -3.05
N LYS A 219 -4.87 -16.16 -1.81
CA LYS A 219 -4.43 -15.43 -0.61
C LYS A 219 -2.94 -15.60 -0.32
N ASP A 220 -2.31 -14.53 0.15
CA ASP A 220 -0.93 -14.56 0.65
C ASP A 220 -0.69 -13.41 1.63
N SER A 221 -0.54 -13.77 2.92
CA SER A 221 -0.30 -12.82 3.99
C SER A 221 1.00 -12.02 3.81
N GLU A 222 1.98 -12.53 3.07
CA GLU A 222 3.26 -11.82 2.85
C GLU A 222 3.11 -10.58 1.97
N ARG A 223 2.04 -10.45 1.18
CA ARG A 223 1.83 -9.29 0.30
C ARG A 223 1.59 -8.00 1.06
N GLY A 224 0.85 -8.07 2.17
CA GLY A 224 0.65 -6.91 3.05
C GLY A 224 1.98 -6.44 3.61
N TRP A 225 2.79 -7.38 4.10
CA TRP A 225 4.09 -7.04 4.63
C TRP A 225 5.05 -6.45 3.60
N PHE A 226 5.16 -7.09 2.42
CA PHE A 226 5.97 -6.60 1.30
C PHE A 226 5.57 -5.18 0.90
N THR A 227 4.26 -4.96 0.74
CA THR A 227 3.71 -3.65 0.39
C THR A 227 4.07 -2.59 1.43
N GLY A 228 3.97 -2.93 2.72
CA GLY A 228 4.35 -2.04 3.82
C GLY A 228 5.82 -1.65 3.82
N GLU A 229 6.74 -2.59 3.54
CA GLU A 229 8.17 -2.28 3.44
C GLU A 229 8.49 -1.39 2.24
N LEU A 230 7.97 -1.72 1.05
CA LEU A 230 8.24 -0.94 -0.15
C LEU A 230 7.63 0.47 -0.06
N LEU A 231 6.42 0.57 0.48
CA LEU A 231 5.76 1.85 0.71
C LEU A 231 6.53 2.73 1.70
N LYS A 232 7.19 2.14 2.72
CA LYS A 232 8.07 2.88 3.63
C LYS A 232 9.21 3.54 2.88
N MET A 233 9.82 2.86 1.90
CA MET A 233 10.87 3.44 1.05
C MET A 233 10.30 4.52 0.11
N HIS A 234 9.14 4.27 -0.49
CA HIS A 234 8.46 5.24 -1.36
C HIS A 234 8.16 6.56 -0.66
N LYS A 235 7.64 6.51 0.58
CA LYS A 235 7.30 7.70 1.38
C LYS A 235 8.48 8.60 1.71
N GLN A 236 9.71 8.10 1.59
CA GLN A 236 10.94 8.85 1.83
C GLN A 236 11.45 9.56 0.56
N LEU A 237 10.88 9.23 -0.61
CA LEU A 237 11.13 9.99 -1.83
C LEU A 237 10.58 11.41 -1.73
N ARG A 238 11.11 12.31 -2.55
CA ARG A 238 10.50 13.63 -2.76
C ARG A 238 9.12 13.49 -3.41
N PRO A 239 8.19 14.44 -3.18
CA PRO A 239 6.82 14.35 -3.72
C PRO A 239 6.73 14.17 -5.25
N ASP A 240 7.63 14.79 -6.01
CA ASP A 240 7.68 14.65 -7.46
C ASP A 240 8.07 13.23 -7.90
N LEU A 241 9.04 12.62 -7.22
CA LEU A 241 9.43 11.22 -7.44
C LEU A 241 8.37 10.23 -6.96
N GLN A 242 7.67 10.53 -5.86
CA GLN A 242 6.52 9.71 -5.43
C GLN A 242 5.43 9.69 -6.50
N PHE A 243 5.11 10.86 -7.06
CA PHE A 243 4.16 10.97 -8.16
C PHE A 243 4.64 10.22 -9.40
N HIS A 244 5.90 10.41 -9.80
CA HIS A 244 6.48 9.73 -10.96
C HIS A 244 6.47 8.20 -10.81
N PHE A 245 6.83 7.67 -9.64
CA PHE A 245 6.73 6.24 -9.34
C PHE A 245 5.30 5.71 -9.55
N ASN A 246 4.30 6.42 -9.03
CA ASN A 246 2.90 6.02 -9.14
C ASN A 246 2.42 6.04 -10.60
N GLU A 247 2.83 7.03 -11.39
CA GLU A 247 2.49 7.13 -12.81
C GLU A 247 3.12 6.02 -13.64
N ILE A 248 4.38 5.66 -13.37
CA ILE A 248 5.03 4.51 -14.01
C ILE A 248 4.22 3.26 -13.70
N LEU A 249 4.01 2.98 -12.41
CA LEU A 249 3.37 1.75 -11.96
C LEU A 249 1.95 1.60 -12.53
N PHE A 250 1.18 2.69 -12.54
CA PHE A 250 -0.16 2.68 -13.12
C PHE A 250 -0.13 2.50 -14.64
N SER A 251 0.80 3.14 -15.37
CA SER A 251 0.95 2.95 -16.83
C SER A 251 1.26 1.49 -17.17
N LEU A 252 2.14 0.84 -16.40
CA LEU A 252 2.47 -0.58 -16.55
C LEU A 252 1.25 -1.47 -16.24
N LEU A 253 0.43 -1.12 -15.26
CA LEU A 253 -0.86 -1.80 -15.04
C LEU A 253 -1.83 -1.58 -16.20
N MET A 254 -1.80 -0.45 -16.89
CA MET A 254 -2.58 -0.23 -18.12
C MET A 254 -2.03 -0.96 -19.35
N LEU A 255 -0.87 -1.62 -19.24
CA LEU A 255 -0.12 -2.22 -20.35
C LEU A 255 0.41 -1.21 -21.38
N VAL A 256 0.68 0.02 -20.93
CA VAL A 256 1.18 1.11 -21.76
C VAL A 256 2.57 1.53 -21.27
N PRO A 257 3.55 1.71 -22.17
CA PRO A 257 4.85 2.26 -21.79
C PRO A 257 4.69 3.65 -21.14
N PRO A 258 5.34 3.91 -19.99
CA PRO A 258 5.27 5.21 -19.33
C PRO A 258 5.92 6.31 -20.17
N ILE A 259 5.36 7.52 -20.13
CA ILE A 259 5.88 8.69 -20.86
C ILE A 259 7.26 9.10 -20.34
N ARG A 260 7.41 9.15 -19.02
CA ARG A 260 8.72 9.27 -18.35
C ARG A 260 9.07 7.91 -17.77
N GLY A 261 10.00 7.21 -18.42
CA GLY A 261 10.37 5.84 -18.08
C GLY A 261 11.16 5.69 -16.78
N ILE A 262 11.49 4.43 -16.47
CA ILE A 262 12.23 4.04 -15.27
C ILE A 262 13.66 4.58 -15.29
N ASP A 263 14.29 4.67 -16.47
CA ASP A 263 15.64 5.25 -16.61
C ASP A 263 15.70 6.68 -16.06
N ILE A 264 14.71 7.51 -16.40
CA ILE A 264 14.62 8.90 -15.92
C ILE A 264 14.39 8.93 -14.40
N PHE A 265 13.57 8.02 -13.89
CA PHE A 265 13.32 7.92 -12.45
C PHE A 265 14.60 7.58 -11.67
N GLU A 266 15.40 6.63 -12.17
CA GLU A 266 16.69 6.25 -11.60
C GLU A 266 17.70 7.40 -11.65
N GLU A 267 17.77 8.14 -12.77
CA GLU A 267 18.63 9.32 -12.92
C GLU A 267 18.27 10.45 -11.93
N GLU A 268 16.97 10.72 -11.75
CA GLU A 268 16.49 11.74 -10.81
C GLU A 268 16.70 11.34 -9.36
N GLN A 269 16.55 10.05 -9.02
CA GLN A 269 16.92 9.51 -7.71
C GLN A 269 18.41 9.73 -7.41
N TYR A 270 19.29 9.33 -8.32
CA TYR A 270 20.73 9.50 -8.17
C TYR A 270 21.14 10.97 -8.02
N SER A 271 20.55 11.84 -8.83
CA SER A 271 20.76 13.29 -8.76
C SER A 271 20.30 13.90 -7.43
N SER A 272 19.24 13.35 -6.82
CA SER A 272 18.78 13.76 -5.49
C SER A 272 19.71 13.31 -4.38
N MET A 273 20.36 12.14 -4.52
CA MET A 273 21.35 11.66 -3.55
C MET A 273 22.59 12.57 -3.52
N LEU A 274 23.13 12.91 -4.69
CA LEU A 274 24.33 13.76 -4.81
C LEU A 274 24.16 15.14 -4.16
N LYS A 275 22.99 15.76 -4.38
CA LYS A 275 22.66 17.06 -3.75
C LYS A 275 22.57 16.99 -2.23
N THR A 276 22.24 15.82 -1.69
CA THR A 276 22.16 15.63 -0.23
C THR A 276 23.55 15.39 0.37
N SER A 277 24.48 14.77 -0.37
CA SER A 277 25.87 14.58 0.06
C SER A 277 26.75 15.83 -0.03
N GLU A 278 26.41 16.81 -0.87
CA GLU A 278 27.16 18.08 -1.00
C GLU A 278 26.83 19.12 0.09
N ILE A 279 25.81 18.86 0.92
CA ILE A 279 25.33 19.78 1.97
C ILE A 279 25.93 19.45 3.35
N PHE A 280 26.74 18.38 3.46
CA PHE A 280 27.43 17.97 4.69
C PHE A 280 28.95 18.08 4.59
#